data_AF-R7VJP1-F1
#
_entry.id   AF-R7VJP1-F1
#
_cell.length_a   1.000
_cell.length_b   1.000
_cell.length_c   1.000
_cell.angle_alpha   90.00
_cell.angle_beta   90.00
_cell.angle_gamma   90.00
#
_symmetry.space_group_name_H-M   'P 1'
#
loop_
_entity.id
_entity.type
_entity.pdbx_description
1 polymer ?
#
loop_
_entity_poly.entity_id
_entity_poly.type
_entity_poly.pdbx_seq_one_letter_code
_entity_poly.pdbx_strand_id
1 'polypeptide(L)'
;KKILVEHFIPLIEWLACSPDVSPTKHLLDNLGRRVDVRRPRNQQDLTLIPGEEWGAIPQMEIQALIEGMRARCSARVGHTQSSV
;
A
#
# COMPACT_ATOMS: atom_id res chain seq x y z
N LYS A 1 2.99 -7.88 -19.97
CA LYS A 1 2.18 -9.06 -19.54
C LYS A 1 2.91 -10.40 -19.68
N LYS A 2 3.88 -10.56 -20.62
CA LYS A 2 4.59 -11.83 -20.88
C LYS A 2 5.29 -12.45 -19.65
N ILE A 3 6.03 -11.64 -18.88
CA ILE A 3 6.79 -12.08 -17.69
C ILE A 3 5.87 -12.63 -16.59
N LEU A 4 4.69 -12.03 -16.38
CA LEU A 4 3.77 -12.46 -15.32
C LEU A 4 3.12 -13.82 -15.62
N VAL A 5 2.83 -14.08 -16.91
CA VAL A 5 2.25 -15.35 -17.38
C VAL A 5 3.30 -16.47 -17.35
N GLU A 6 4.54 -16.15 -17.70
CA GLU A 6 5.66 -17.09 -17.71
C GLU A 6 6.02 -17.60 -16.30
N HIS A 7 5.82 -16.78 -15.27
CA HIS A 7 6.05 -17.15 -13.88
C HIS A 7 4.79 -17.61 -13.12
N PHE A 8 3.68 -17.85 -13.83
CA PHE A 8 2.40 -18.25 -13.23
C PHE A 8 1.97 -17.36 -12.05
N ILE A 9 2.24 -16.06 -12.12
CA ILE A 9 1.90 -15.14 -11.04
C ILE A 9 0.40 -14.87 -11.13
N PRO A 10 -0.42 -15.30 -10.16
CA PRO A 10 -1.85 -15.04 -10.19
C PRO A 10 -2.08 -13.53 -10.14
N LEU A 11 -2.76 -13.01 -11.17
CA LEU A 11 -3.11 -11.61 -11.25
C LEU A 11 -4.46 -11.39 -10.57
N ILE A 12 -4.51 -10.44 -9.65
CA ILE A 12 -5.77 -9.94 -9.11
C ILE A 12 -6.29 -8.86 -10.06
N GLU A 13 -7.52 -9.01 -10.54
CA GLU A 13 -8.22 -7.92 -11.24
C GLU A 13 -8.49 -6.79 -10.25
N TRP A 14 -7.61 -5.80 -10.27
CA TRP A 14 -7.72 -4.65 -9.39
C TRP A 14 -8.93 -3.81 -9.78
N LEU A 15 -9.83 -3.52 -8.83
CA LEU A 15 -10.88 -2.52 -9.03
C LEU A 15 -10.22 -1.14 -9.16
N ALA A 16 -9.99 -0.71 -10.40
CA ALA A 16 -9.37 0.56 -10.77
C ALA A 16 -10.04 1.80 -10.14
N CYS A 17 -11.25 1.65 -9.58
CA CYS A 17 -12.07 2.73 -9.05
C CYS A 17 -11.89 3.09 -7.56
N SER A 18 -10.95 2.51 -6.79
CA SER A 18 -10.51 3.22 -5.55
C SER A 18 -9.00 3.15 -5.31
N PRO A 19 -8.35 4.31 -5.19
CA PRO A 19 -7.02 4.44 -4.62
C PRO A 19 -6.95 3.92 -3.17
N ASP A 20 -8.06 3.99 -2.42
CA ASP A 20 -8.14 3.70 -0.97
C ASP A 20 -7.92 2.23 -0.61
N VAL A 21 -7.95 1.34 -1.60
CA VAL A 21 -7.90 -0.11 -1.38
C VAL A 21 -6.50 -0.67 -1.64
N SER A 22 -5.55 0.12 -2.15
CA SER A 22 -4.20 -0.37 -2.44
C SER A 22 -3.34 -0.41 -1.17
N PRO A 23 -2.87 -1.60 -0.73
CA PRO A 23 -1.88 -1.73 0.34
C PRO A 23 -0.64 -0.90 0.04
N THR A 24 -0.22 -0.90 -1.22
CA THR A 24 0.96 -0.15 -1.65
C THR A 24 0.76 1.33 -1.45
N LYS A 25 -0.41 1.88 -1.79
CA LYS A 25 -0.71 3.30 -1.53
C LYS A 25 -0.71 3.60 -0.03
N HIS A 26 -1.36 2.76 0.77
CA HIS A 26 -1.40 2.96 2.22
C HIS A 26 -0.01 2.89 2.87
N LEU A 27 0.83 1.96 2.41
CA LEU A 27 2.21 1.82 2.88
C LEU A 27 3.06 3.02 2.47
N LEU A 28 2.92 3.50 1.24
CA LEU A 28 3.60 4.71 0.76
C LEU A 28 3.15 5.97 1.52
N ASP A 29 1.85 6.09 1.81
CA ASP A 29 1.32 7.21 2.60
C ASP A 29 1.85 7.17 4.05
N ASN A 30 1.98 5.98 4.64
CA ASN A 30 2.60 5.79 5.97
C ASN A 30 4.08 6.18 5.95
N LEU A 31 4.83 5.71 4.94
CA LEU A 31 6.23 6.09 4.75
C LEU A 31 6.39 7.61 4.58
N GLY A 32 5.56 8.23 3.74
CA GLY A 32 5.56 9.68 3.53
C GLY A 32 5.38 10.45 4.83
N ARG A 33 4.40 10.06 5.66
CA ARG A 33 4.19 10.68 6.99
C ARG A 33 5.39 10.52 7.92
N ARG A 34 6.01 9.34 7.96
CA ARG A 34 7.19 9.08 8.79
C ARG A 34 8.38 9.94 8.36
N VAL A 35 8.61 10.05 7.05
CA VAL A 35 9.62 10.94 6.48
C VAL A 35 9.32 12.41 6.80
N ASP A 36 8.06 12.84 6.67
CA ASP A 36 7.63 14.22 6.95
C ASP A 36 7.85 14.61 8.42
N VAL A 37 7.62 13.69 9.36
CA VAL A 37 7.88 13.89 10.80
C VAL A 37 9.36 14.19 11.05
N ARG A 38 10.27 13.53 10.32
CA ARG A 38 11.72 13.73 10.45
C ARG A 38 12.22 14.99 9.73
N ARG A 39 11.38 15.64 8.93
CA ARG A 39 11.65 16.94 8.27
C ARG A 39 13.03 16.98 7.59
N PRO A 40 13.28 16.15 6.56
CA PRO A 40 14.55 16.18 5.81
C PRO A 40 14.87 17.60 5.33
N ARG A 41 16.09 18.07 5.55
CA ARG A 41 16.50 19.45 5.24
C ARG A 41 17.51 19.56 4.11
N ASN A 42 18.21 18.47 3.81
CA ASN A 42 19.23 18.43 2.78
C ASN A 42 19.01 17.23 1.84
N GLN A 43 19.75 17.19 0.73
CA GLN A 43 19.61 16.15 -0.28
C GLN A 43 20.05 14.76 0.22
N GLN A 44 20.93 14.68 1.21
CA GLN A 44 21.34 13.42 1.83
C GLN A 44 20.22 12.86 2.72
N ASP A 45 19.51 13.72 3.45
CA ASP A 45 18.36 13.32 4.26
C ASP A 45 17.24 12.72 3.40
N LEU A 46 17.04 13.27 2.19
CA LEU A 46 16.02 12.78 1.24
C LEU A 46 16.31 11.37 0.69
N THR A 47 17.55 10.89 0.80
CA THR A 47 17.90 9.52 0.39
C THR A 47 18.04 8.58 1.58
N LEU A 48 18.60 9.06 2.68
CA LEU A 48 18.86 8.26 3.88
C LEU A 48 17.57 7.98 4.66
N ILE A 49 16.78 9.02 4.95
CA ILE A 49 15.62 8.93 5.84
C ILE A 49 14.55 7.98 5.28
N PRO A 50 14.17 8.01 3.98
CA PRO A 50 13.20 7.06 3.46
C PRO A 50 13.68 5.60 3.55
N GLY A 51 14.98 5.35 3.39
CA GLY A 51 15.56 4.01 3.53
C GLY A 51 15.52 3.50 4.98
N GLU A 52 15.87 4.36 5.93
CA GLU A 52 15.77 4.07 7.37
C GLU A 52 14.32 3.83 7.80
N GLU A 53 13.41 4.71 7.42
CA GLU A 53 12.00 4.58 7.77
C GLU A 53 11.37 3.36 7.11
N TRP A 54 11.76 3.03 5.87
CA TRP A 54 11.31 1.80 5.21
C TRP A 54 11.75 0.56 5.98
N GLY A 55 13.02 0.49 6.42
CA GLY A 55 13.53 -0.60 7.23
C GLY A 55 12.95 -0.66 8.65
N ALA A 56 12.44 0.46 9.16
CA ALA A 56 11.84 0.58 10.48
C ALA A 56 10.33 0.24 10.50
N ILE A 57 9.68 0.03 9.35
CA ILE A 57 8.29 -0.42 9.31
C ILE A 57 8.22 -1.86 9.81
N PRO A 58 7.49 -2.14 10.91
CA PRO A 58 7.35 -3.50 11.42
C PRO A 58 6.64 -4.40 10.40
N GLN A 59 7.15 -5.63 10.23
CA GLN A 59 6.53 -6.62 9.34
C GLN A 59 5.07 -6.91 9.72
N MET A 60 4.72 -6.79 11.00
CA MET A 60 3.35 -6.92 11.51
C MET A 60 2.41 -5.85 10.93
N GLU A 61 2.86 -4.61 10.73
CA GLU A 61 2.04 -3.57 10.08
C GLU A 61 1.73 -3.94 8.63
N ILE A 62 2.73 -4.50 7.92
CA ILE A 62 2.57 -4.97 6.54
C ILE A 62 1.60 -6.16 6.48
N GLN A 63 1.72 -7.11 7.40
CA GLN A 63 0.82 -8.27 7.48
C GLN A 63 -0.62 -7.85 7.80
N ALA A 64 -0.82 -6.98 8.79
CA ALA A 64 -2.15 -6.44 9.13
C ALA A 64 -2.79 -5.71 7.95
N LEU A 65 -1.99 -5.02 7.13
CA LEU A 65 -2.46 -4.34 5.94
C LEU A 65 -2.94 -5.32 4.85
N ILE A 66 -2.19 -6.40 4.64
CA ILE A 66 -2.54 -7.48 3.70
C ILE A 66 -3.81 -8.20 4.17
N GLU A 67 -3.90 -8.57 5.44
CA GLU A 67 -5.06 -9.24 6.02
C GLU A 67 -6.31 -8.36 5.98
N GLY A 68 -6.14 -7.07 6.29
CA GLY A 68 -7.20 -6.08 6.23
C GLY A 68 -7.73 -5.79 4.82
N MET A 69 -7.01 -6.18 3.77
CA MET A 69 -7.48 -6.00 2.39
C MET A 69 -8.79 -6.72 2.13
N ARG A 70 -8.94 -7.95 2.63
CA ARG A 70 -10.15 -8.74 2.39
C ARG A 70 -11.37 -7.98 2.89
N ALA A 71 -11.29 -7.45 4.11
CA ALA A 71 -12.36 -6.64 4.70
C ALA A 71 -12.62 -5.34 3.91
N ARG A 72 -11.57 -4.61 3.49
CA ARG A 72 -11.71 -3.38 2.69
C ARG A 72 -12.33 -3.63 1.30
N CYS A 73 -11.97 -4.73 0.65
CA CYS A 73 -12.58 -5.15 -0.60
C CYS A 73 -14.05 -5.52 -0.40
N SER A 74 -14.37 -6.34 0.61
CA SER A 74 -15.75 -6.75 0.91
C SER A 74 -16.66 -5.59 1.32
N ALA A 75 -16.16 -4.63 2.12
CA ALA A 75 -16.92 -3.46 2.53
C ALA A 75 -17.39 -2.63 1.32
N ARG A 76 -16.55 -2.51 0.28
CA ARG A 76 -16.89 -1.74 -0.92
C ARG A 76 -17.89 -2.45 -1.82
N VAL A 77 -17.81 -3.78 -1.95
CA VAL A 77 -18.81 -4.57 -2.69
C VAL A 77 -20.20 -4.43 -2.06
N GLY A 78 -20.28 -4.35 -0.71
CA GLY A 78 -21.52 -4.09 0.01
C GLY A 78 -22.11 -2.70 -0.25
N HIS A 79 -21.28 -1.65 -0.34
CA HIS A 79 -21.75 -0.28 -0.63
C HIS A 79 -22.35 -0.13 -2.05
N THR A 80 -21.87 -0.91 -3.03
CA THR A 80 -22.44 -0.90 -4.39
C THR A 80 -23.81 -1.59 -4.52
N GLN A 81 -24.24 -2.39 -3.54
CA GLN A 81 -25.57 -3.04 -3.57
C GLN A 81 -26.66 -2.23 -2.87
N SER A 82 -26.31 -1.13 -2.18
CA SER A 82 -27.30 -0.28 -1.48
C SER A 82 -27.82 0.91 -2.29
N SER A 83 -27.46 0.99 -3.58
CA SER A 83 -28.09 1.89 -4.56
C SER A 83 -28.63 1.06 -5.72
N VAL A 84 -29.70 0.30 -5.46
CA VAL A 84 -30.64 -0.17 -6.48
C VAL A 84 -32.04 0.16 -5.99
#